data_AF-A0A916GKK9-F1
#
_entry.id   AF-A0A916GKK9-F1
#
_cell.length_a   1.000
_cell.length_b   1.000
_cell.length_c   1.000
_cell.angle_alpha   90.00
_cell.angle_beta   90.00
_cell.angle_gamma   90.00
#
_symmetry.space_group_name_H-M   'P 1'
#
loop_
_entity.id
_entity.type
_entity.pdbx_description
1 polymer ?
#
loop_
_entity_poly.entity_id
_entity_poly.type
_entity_poly.pdbx_seq_one_letter_code
_entity_poly.pdbx_strand_id
1 'polypeptide(L)'
;MNKHKYYVVWKGRKTGIFTSWAECEKQVKGFVGAQYKAFDSSHEADAAFLAKYDHYKGKPASSGRWKTAEEKPILPSICVDAACSGSPGKLEYRGVITETGEQIFHAGPYEQGTNNVGEFLAIVHALTWQFKHNSHTPIYSDSENAISWVMNGVCKTNLQHSPKNALLFAIIRSAENWLAENELPEDKILKWDTELWGEIPADFGRK
;
A
#
# COMPACT_ATOMS: atom_id res chain seq x y z
N MET A 1 -14.28 11.50 8.64
CA MET A 1 -15.30 11.95 7.65
C MET A 1 -15.30 10.96 6.49
N ASN A 2 -16.45 10.64 5.89
CA ASN A 2 -16.53 9.61 4.85
C ASN A 2 -15.80 10.08 3.58
N LYS A 3 -14.66 9.45 3.22
CA LYS A 3 -13.90 9.76 1.99
C LYS A 3 -14.83 9.57 0.78
N HIS A 4 -15.14 10.66 0.07
CA HIS A 4 -15.88 10.59 -1.19
C HIS A 4 -14.95 10.03 -2.28
N LYS A 5 -15.39 8.98 -2.98
CA LYS A 5 -14.68 8.41 -4.12
C LYS A 5 -15.47 8.61 -5.40
N TYR A 6 -14.75 8.71 -6.51
CA TYR A 6 -15.28 8.82 -7.87
C TYR A 6 -14.94 7.54 -8.63
N TYR A 7 -15.95 6.86 -9.15
CA TYR A 7 -15.80 5.57 -9.82
C TYR A 7 -15.99 5.76 -11.32
N VAL A 8 -14.92 5.62 -12.08
CA VAL A 8 -14.97 5.66 -13.54
C VAL A 8 -15.25 4.26 -14.06
N VAL A 9 -16.27 4.12 -14.90
CA VAL A 9 -16.61 2.87 -15.61
C VAL A 9 -16.38 3.08 -17.10
N TRP A 10 -15.34 2.47 -17.64
CA TRP A 10 -15.06 2.43 -19.09
C TRP A 10 -15.80 1.29 -19.78
N LYS A 11 -16.10 0.21 -19.05
CA LYS A 11 -16.86 -0.92 -19.57
C LYS A 11 -17.73 -1.53 -18.47
N GLY A 12 -19.03 -1.56 -18.70
CA GLY A 12 -20.05 -2.07 -17.80
C GLY A 12 -21.43 -1.90 -18.42
N ARG A 13 -22.49 -2.08 -17.63
CA ARG A 13 -23.88 -1.85 -18.10
C ARG A 13 -24.11 -0.40 -18.53
N LYS A 14 -23.55 0.55 -17.78
CA LYS A 14 -23.51 1.97 -18.10
C LYS A 14 -22.11 2.51 -17.84
N THR A 15 -21.54 3.20 -18.82
CA THR A 15 -20.27 3.90 -18.70
C THR A 15 -20.48 5.30 -18.13
N GLY A 16 -19.45 5.86 -17.50
CA GLY A 16 -19.50 7.18 -16.89
C GLY A 16 -18.77 7.23 -15.55
N ILE A 17 -18.94 8.36 -14.87
CA ILE A 17 -18.38 8.62 -13.54
C ILE A 17 -19.53 8.56 -12.53
N PHE A 18 -19.35 7.78 -11.47
CA PHE A 18 -20.31 7.61 -10.39
C PHE A 18 -19.68 8.09 -9.09
N THR A 19 -20.45 8.74 -8.22
CA THR A 19 -19.96 9.28 -6.94
C THR A 19 -20.23 8.36 -5.75
N SER A 20 -20.82 7.18 -6.01
CA SER A 20 -21.09 6.16 -5.00
C SER A 20 -20.77 4.76 -5.50
N TRP A 21 -20.24 3.91 -4.59
CA TRP A 21 -20.01 2.50 -4.90
C TRP A 21 -21.30 1.79 -5.29
N ALA A 22 -22.41 2.08 -4.61
CA ALA A 22 -23.71 1.44 -4.89
C ALA A 22 -24.19 1.67 -6.34
N GLU A 23 -23.90 2.83 -6.93
CA GLU A 23 -24.21 3.10 -8.34
C GLU A 23 -23.21 2.44 -9.29
N CYS A 24 -21.92 2.50 -8.97
CA CYS A 24 -20.87 1.83 -9.74
C CYS A 24 -21.07 0.31 -9.77
N GLU A 25 -21.34 -0.31 -8.62
CA GLU A 25 -21.53 -1.75 -8.46
C GLU A 25 -22.66 -2.26 -9.36
N LYS A 26 -23.78 -1.53 -9.45
CA LYS A 26 -24.87 -1.85 -10.37
C LYS A 26 -24.39 -1.95 -11.83
N GLN A 27 -23.34 -1.22 -12.21
CA GLN A 27 -22.82 -1.25 -13.59
C GLN A 27 -21.84 -2.38 -13.84
N VAL A 28 -21.07 -2.80 -12.83
CA VAL A 28 -19.93 -3.68 -13.02
C VAL A 28 -20.13 -5.09 -12.44
N LYS A 29 -20.96 -5.25 -11.41
CA LYS A 29 -21.17 -6.53 -10.73
C LYS A 29 -21.74 -7.58 -11.69
N GLY A 30 -21.06 -8.71 -11.82
CA GLY A 30 -21.44 -9.80 -12.73
C GLY A 30 -21.34 -9.45 -14.22
N PHE A 31 -20.75 -8.31 -14.58
CA PHE A 31 -20.52 -7.94 -15.98
C PHE A 31 -19.16 -8.49 -16.43
N VAL A 32 -19.16 -9.36 -17.44
CA VAL A 32 -17.94 -10.02 -17.92
C VAL A 32 -16.99 -8.99 -18.54
N GLY A 33 -15.78 -8.91 -17.98
CA GLY A 33 -14.76 -7.97 -18.43
C GLY A 33 -15.08 -6.51 -18.11
N ALA A 34 -15.78 -6.24 -17.01
CA ALA A 34 -15.99 -4.88 -16.53
C ALA A 34 -14.65 -4.15 -16.32
N GLN A 35 -14.61 -2.88 -16.71
CA GLN A 35 -13.44 -2.01 -16.58
C GLN A 35 -13.86 -0.79 -15.78
N TYR A 36 -13.37 -0.71 -14.54
CA TYR A 36 -13.63 0.40 -13.65
C TYR A 36 -12.46 0.66 -12.70
N LYS A 37 -12.40 1.86 -12.14
CA LYS A 37 -11.40 2.26 -11.13
C LYS A 37 -11.97 3.41 -10.29
N ALA A 38 -11.59 3.43 -9.01
CA ALA A 38 -11.91 4.53 -8.12
C ALA A 38 -10.78 5.57 -8.10
N PHE A 39 -11.17 6.83 -7.95
CA PHE A 39 -10.31 8.01 -7.86
C PHE A 39 -10.76 8.85 -6.67
N ASP A 40 -9.84 9.59 -6.07
CA ASP A 40 -10.11 10.41 -4.89
C ASP A 40 -10.57 11.83 -5.26
N SER A 41 -10.47 12.21 -6.54
CA SER A 41 -10.84 13.53 -7.06
C SER A 41 -11.74 13.43 -8.28
N SER A 42 -12.73 14.33 -8.38
CA SER A 42 -13.57 14.47 -9.57
C SER A 42 -12.73 14.77 -10.80
N HIS A 43 -11.71 15.63 -10.66
CA HIS A 43 -10.86 16.04 -11.77
C HIS A 43 -10.05 14.87 -12.33
N GLU A 44 -9.55 13.98 -11.46
CA GLU A 44 -8.85 12.77 -11.89
C GLU A 44 -9.81 11.79 -12.56
N ALA A 45 -11.02 11.64 -12.02
CA ALA A 45 -12.05 10.81 -12.64
C ALA A 45 -12.43 11.32 -14.04
N ASP A 46 -12.56 12.64 -14.22
CA ASP A 46 -12.83 13.28 -15.50
C ASP A 46 -11.69 13.01 -16.50
N ALA A 47 -10.45 13.26 -16.10
CA ALA A 47 -9.27 12.98 -16.93
C ALA A 47 -9.13 11.49 -17.28
N ALA A 48 -9.42 10.61 -16.33
CA ALA A 48 -9.37 9.18 -16.52
C ALA A 48 -10.49 8.68 -17.46
N PHE A 49 -11.70 9.23 -17.35
CA PHE A 49 -12.82 8.90 -18.23
C PHE A 49 -12.56 9.30 -19.69
N LEU A 50 -11.85 10.42 -19.91
CA LEU A 50 -11.41 10.86 -21.25
C LEU A 50 -10.26 10.01 -21.82
N ALA A 51 -9.55 9.27 -20.98
CA ALA A 51 -8.43 8.43 -21.37
C ALA A 51 -8.82 6.94 -21.48
N LYS A 52 -7.91 6.12 -22.01
CA LYS A 52 -8.14 4.67 -22.17
C LYS A 52 -7.92 3.92 -20.87
N TYR A 53 -8.76 2.93 -20.58
CA TYR A 53 -8.63 2.06 -19.40
C TYR A 53 -7.22 1.43 -19.28
N ASP A 54 -6.60 1.06 -20.39
CA ASP A 54 -5.25 0.48 -20.40
C ASP A 54 -4.18 1.39 -19.78
N HIS A 55 -4.39 2.72 -19.77
CA HIS A 55 -3.49 3.65 -19.12
C HIS A 55 -3.56 3.60 -17.59
N TYR A 56 -4.63 3.03 -17.02
CA TYR A 56 -4.89 2.94 -15.58
C TYR A 56 -4.94 1.50 -15.06
N LYS A 57 -5.07 0.53 -15.96
CA LYS A 57 -5.03 -0.91 -15.64
C LYS A 57 -3.68 -1.27 -15.00
N GLY A 58 -3.72 -1.79 -13.78
CA GLY A 58 -2.52 -2.22 -13.05
C GLY A 58 -1.68 -1.08 -12.46
N LYS A 59 -2.06 0.19 -12.66
CA LYS A 59 -1.40 1.31 -11.99
C LYS A 59 -1.99 1.53 -10.59
N PRO A 60 -1.16 1.79 -9.57
CA PRO A 60 -1.64 2.12 -8.23
C PRO A 60 -2.59 3.32 -8.27
N ALA A 61 -3.54 3.36 -7.33
CA ALA A 61 -4.52 4.43 -7.23
C ALA A 61 -3.90 5.78 -6.83
N SER A 62 -2.63 5.79 -6.38
CA SER A 62 -1.88 7.03 -6.19
C SER A 62 -1.74 7.72 -7.55
N SER A 63 -2.63 8.66 -7.83
CA SER A 63 -2.63 9.55 -8.98
C SER A 63 -1.39 10.44 -9.08
N GLY A 64 -0.38 10.21 -8.24
CA GLY A 64 0.77 11.08 -8.11
C GLY A 64 0.36 12.44 -7.55
N ARG A 65 -0.68 12.52 -6.72
CA ARG A 65 -1.06 13.78 -6.05
C ARG A 65 0.13 14.41 -5.32
N TRP A 66 1.00 13.59 -4.73
CA TRP A 66 2.29 14.00 -4.18
C TRP A 66 3.22 14.74 -5.17
N LYS A 67 3.09 14.51 -6.48
CA LYS A 67 3.89 15.19 -7.52
C LYS A 67 3.49 16.66 -7.67
N THR A 68 2.23 16.99 -7.39
CA THR A 68 1.66 18.34 -7.50
C THR A 68 1.34 18.98 -6.15
N ALA A 69 1.58 18.28 -5.04
CA ALA A 69 1.46 18.86 -3.71
C ALA A 69 2.44 20.03 -3.51
N GLU A 70 2.02 21.06 -2.77
CA GLU A 70 2.87 22.20 -2.43
C GLU A 70 4.05 21.75 -1.58
N GLU A 71 3.78 20.94 -0.55
CA GLU A 71 4.78 20.25 0.24
C GLU A 71 4.94 18.81 -0.27
N LYS A 72 6.15 18.48 -0.74
CA LYS A 72 6.45 17.18 -1.37
C LYS A 72 7.13 16.24 -0.37
N PRO A 73 6.98 14.91 -0.55
CA PRO A 73 7.78 13.95 0.19
C PRO A 73 9.27 14.13 -0.13
N ILE A 74 10.14 13.70 0.78
CA ILE A 74 11.59 13.68 0.57
C ILE A 74 11.93 12.62 -0.47
N LEU A 75 12.73 12.97 -1.47
CA LEU A 75 13.17 12.07 -2.54
C LEU A 75 14.71 12.07 -2.66
N PRO A 76 15.33 10.97 -3.10
CA PRO A 76 14.70 9.69 -3.45
C PRO A 76 14.25 8.90 -2.22
N SER A 77 13.16 8.15 -2.34
CA SER A 77 12.58 7.37 -1.24
C SER A 77 12.01 6.02 -1.67
N ILE A 78 11.74 5.18 -0.67
CA ILE A 78 11.05 3.90 -0.83
C ILE A 78 9.69 4.00 -0.16
N CYS A 79 8.63 3.55 -0.81
CA CYS A 79 7.31 3.39 -0.20
C CYS A 79 7.01 1.91 0.04
N VAL A 80 6.39 1.59 1.17
CA VAL A 80 5.95 0.22 1.50
C VAL A 80 4.48 0.19 1.87
N ASP A 81 3.80 -0.91 1.58
CA ASP A 81 2.40 -1.16 1.93
C ASP A 81 2.15 -2.67 2.05
N ALA A 82 1.11 -3.04 2.77
CA ALA A 82 0.63 -4.41 2.87
C ALA A 82 -0.84 -4.55 2.49
N ALA A 83 -1.20 -5.74 2.04
CA ALA A 83 -2.58 -6.12 1.80
C ALA A 83 -2.89 -7.46 2.47
N CYS A 84 -4.04 -7.53 3.13
CA CYS A 84 -4.54 -8.75 3.74
C CYS A 84 -5.97 -9.05 3.28
N SER A 85 -6.17 -10.22 2.67
CA SER A 85 -7.50 -10.68 2.22
C SER A 85 -8.20 -11.43 3.36
N GLY A 86 -9.01 -10.70 4.13
CA GLY A 86 -9.56 -11.13 5.42
C GLY A 86 -8.62 -10.79 6.59
N SER A 87 -9.12 -10.79 7.82
CA SER A 87 -8.30 -10.49 9.01
C SER A 87 -8.72 -11.37 10.20
N PRO A 88 -8.01 -12.48 10.47
CA PRO A 88 -6.82 -12.98 9.77
C PRO A 88 -7.08 -13.50 8.35
N GLY A 89 -6.08 -13.41 7.46
CA GLY A 89 -6.25 -13.74 6.05
C GLY A 89 -4.95 -13.98 5.28
N LYS A 90 -5.04 -13.99 3.95
CA LYS A 90 -3.84 -14.06 3.10
C LYS A 90 -3.15 -12.71 3.08
N LEU A 91 -1.91 -12.68 3.58
CA LEU A 91 -1.12 -11.47 3.78
C LEU A 91 0.00 -11.37 2.75
N GLU A 92 0.09 -10.25 2.05
CA GLU A 92 1.22 -9.91 1.19
C GLU A 92 1.66 -8.47 1.43
N TYR A 93 2.91 -8.16 1.09
CA TYR A 93 3.45 -6.81 1.22
C TYR A 93 4.53 -6.54 0.19
N ARG A 94 4.78 -5.27 -0.12
CA ARG A 94 5.77 -4.87 -1.14
C ARG A 94 6.44 -3.56 -0.81
N GLY A 95 7.56 -3.32 -1.48
CA GLY A 95 8.25 -2.04 -1.50
C GLY A 95 8.46 -1.57 -2.93
N VAL A 96 8.29 -0.27 -3.16
CA VAL A 96 8.49 0.38 -4.46
C VAL A 96 9.38 1.60 -4.33
N ILE A 97 10.12 1.94 -5.38
CA ILE A 97 10.75 3.26 -5.52
C ILE A 97 9.64 4.30 -5.69
N THR A 98 9.61 5.33 -4.84
CA THR A 98 8.50 6.30 -4.77
C THR A 98 8.27 7.00 -6.12
N GLU A 99 9.33 7.36 -6.83
CA GLU A 99 9.27 8.16 -8.05
C GLU A 99 8.78 7.37 -9.26
N THR A 100 9.27 6.14 -9.40
CA THR A 100 9.04 5.30 -10.58
C THR A 100 7.90 4.31 -10.38
N GLY A 101 7.58 3.97 -9.13
CA GLY A 101 6.68 2.87 -8.78
C GLY A 101 7.28 1.49 -9.06
N GLU A 102 8.59 1.42 -9.38
CA GLU A 102 9.28 0.15 -9.60
C GLU A 102 9.28 -0.67 -8.32
N GLN A 103 8.77 -1.90 -8.40
CA GLN A 103 8.73 -2.81 -7.27
C GLN A 103 10.11 -3.43 -7.02
N ILE A 104 10.72 -3.08 -5.89
CA ILE A 104 12.05 -3.57 -5.49
C ILE A 104 11.98 -4.86 -4.67
N PHE A 105 10.84 -5.15 -4.05
CA PHE A 105 10.53 -6.45 -3.46
C PHE A 105 9.01 -6.66 -3.32
N HIS A 106 8.61 -7.92 -3.27
CA HIS A 106 7.24 -8.37 -2.93
C HIS A 106 7.33 -9.72 -2.23
N ALA A 107 6.51 -9.90 -1.21
CA ALA A 107 6.53 -11.07 -0.35
C ALA A 107 5.12 -11.51 0.01
N GLY A 108 4.94 -12.83 0.14
CA GLY A 108 3.66 -13.48 0.36
C GLY A 108 3.11 -14.14 -0.92
N PRO A 109 1.84 -14.61 -0.90
CA PRO A 109 0.93 -14.54 0.24
C PRO A 109 1.33 -15.48 1.37
N TYR A 110 1.33 -14.97 2.60
CA TYR A 110 1.44 -15.74 3.83
C TYR A 110 0.03 -16.05 4.37
N GLU A 111 -0.15 -17.24 4.92
CA GLU A 111 -1.44 -17.67 5.45
C GLU A 111 -1.68 -17.10 6.86
N GLN A 112 -2.94 -16.74 7.13
CA GLN A 112 -3.43 -16.32 8.45
C GLN A 112 -2.65 -15.15 9.07
N GLY A 113 -2.35 -14.11 8.28
CA GLY A 113 -1.76 -12.84 8.74
C GLY A 113 -2.79 -11.73 8.97
N THR A 114 -2.34 -10.55 9.36
CA THR A 114 -3.16 -9.32 9.48
C THR A 114 -2.48 -8.17 8.76
N ASN A 115 -3.22 -7.11 8.41
CA ASN A 115 -2.66 -5.97 7.70
C ASN A 115 -1.47 -5.36 8.46
N ASN A 116 -1.63 -5.05 9.76
CA ASN A 116 -0.58 -4.45 10.58
C ASN A 116 0.70 -5.29 10.66
N VAL A 117 0.58 -6.62 10.65
CA VAL A 117 1.77 -7.51 10.59
C VAL A 117 2.47 -7.34 9.25
N GLY A 118 1.73 -7.27 8.14
CA GLY A 118 2.31 -7.01 6.83
C GLY A 118 3.00 -5.66 6.76
N GLU A 119 2.36 -4.59 7.26
CA GLU A 119 2.94 -3.25 7.28
C GLU A 119 4.26 -3.22 8.04
N PHE A 120 4.30 -3.85 9.22
CA PHE A 120 5.52 -3.98 10.02
C PHE A 120 6.62 -4.71 9.25
N LEU A 121 6.29 -5.88 8.66
CA LEU A 121 7.26 -6.67 7.91
C LEU A 121 7.74 -5.94 6.65
N ALA A 122 6.90 -5.13 6.00
CA ALA A 122 7.26 -4.35 4.82
C ALA A 122 8.32 -3.29 5.15
N ILE A 123 8.16 -2.57 6.27
CA ILE A 123 9.15 -1.60 6.74
C ILE A 123 10.48 -2.30 7.05
N VAL A 124 10.46 -3.41 7.82
CA VAL A 124 11.70 -4.14 8.15
C VAL A 124 12.36 -4.72 6.90
N HIS A 125 11.59 -5.23 5.93
CA HIS A 125 12.15 -5.69 4.67
C HIS A 125 12.83 -4.54 3.92
N ALA A 126 12.22 -3.36 3.83
CA ALA A 126 12.87 -2.19 3.22
C ALA A 126 14.16 -1.78 3.93
N LEU A 127 14.22 -1.82 5.27
CA LEU A 127 15.43 -1.56 6.04
C LEU A 127 16.55 -2.58 5.71
N THR A 128 16.21 -3.88 5.67
CA THR A 128 17.17 -4.94 5.33
C THR A 128 17.64 -4.84 3.88
N TRP A 129 16.75 -4.43 2.97
CA TRP A 129 17.06 -4.20 1.57
C TRP A 129 18.05 -3.03 1.44
N GLN A 130 17.82 -1.92 2.14
CA GLN A 130 18.73 -0.77 2.15
C GLN A 130 20.12 -1.13 2.67
N PHE A 131 20.18 -1.89 3.77
CA PHE A 131 21.45 -2.36 4.33
C PHE A 131 22.26 -3.16 3.30
N LYS A 132 21.61 -4.09 2.58
CA LYS A 132 22.26 -4.89 1.53
C LYS A 132 22.74 -4.08 0.33
N HIS A 133 22.10 -2.96 0.03
CA HIS A 133 22.41 -2.11 -1.12
C HIS A 133 23.18 -0.84 -0.75
N ASN A 134 23.62 -0.71 0.51
CA ASN A 134 24.27 0.49 1.03
C ASN A 134 23.49 1.80 0.71
N SER A 135 22.16 1.72 0.85
CA SER A 135 21.25 2.84 0.61
C SER A 135 20.80 3.48 1.92
N HIS A 136 20.63 4.80 1.90
CA HIS A 136 20.21 5.62 3.04
C HIS A 136 18.95 6.42 2.74
N THR A 137 18.18 6.04 1.72
CA THR A 137 16.96 6.75 1.35
C THR A 137 15.90 6.68 2.46
N PRO A 138 14.99 7.63 2.61
CA PRO A 138 13.88 7.49 3.54
C PRO A 138 12.92 6.36 3.12
N ILE A 139 12.33 5.69 4.11
CA ILE A 139 11.26 4.70 3.91
C ILE A 139 9.95 5.31 4.38
N TYR A 140 8.97 5.40 3.48
CA TYR A 140 7.61 5.83 3.78
C TYR A 140 6.68 4.64 4.00
N SER A 141 5.91 4.69 5.09
CA SER A 141 4.72 3.87 5.33
C SER A 141 3.55 4.77 5.73
N ASP A 142 2.34 4.42 5.34
CA ASP A 142 1.13 5.12 5.79
C ASP A 142 0.58 4.58 7.14
N SER A 143 1.21 3.53 7.70
CA SER A 143 0.76 2.84 8.91
C SER A 143 1.51 3.30 10.18
N GLU A 144 0.86 4.13 10.99
CA GLU A 144 1.41 4.59 12.28
C GLU A 144 1.69 3.43 13.26
N ASN A 145 0.82 2.41 13.26
CA ASN A 145 1.00 1.22 14.09
C ASN A 145 2.31 0.50 13.74
N ALA A 146 2.57 0.30 12.45
CA ALA A 146 3.76 -0.40 11.99
C ALA A 146 5.03 0.40 12.27
N ILE A 147 5.01 1.71 12.01
CA ILE A 147 6.11 2.62 12.36
C ILE A 147 6.41 2.52 13.86
N SER A 148 5.38 2.61 14.71
CA SER A 148 5.53 2.47 16.16
C SER A 148 6.13 1.10 16.55
N TRP A 149 5.71 0.01 15.90
CA TRP A 149 6.24 -1.34 16.20
C TRP A 149 7.70 -1.46 15.82
N VAL A 150 8.11 -0.90 14.68
CA VAL A 150 9.52 -0.88 14.24
C VAL A 150 10.38 -0.04 15.19
N MET A 151 9.94 1.16 15.55
CA MET A 151 10.67 2.01 16.51
C MET A 151 10.80 1.37 17.90
N ASN A 152 9.82 0.54 18.30
CA ASN A 152 9.89 -0.25 19.52
C ASN A 152 10.66 -1.57 19.37
N GLY A 153 11.10 -1.93 18.16
CA GLY A 153 11.79 -3.19 17.86
C GLY A 153 10.93 -4.46 17.96
N VAL A 154 9.60 -4.35 18.13
CA VAL A 154 8.72 -5.47 18.48
C VAL A 154 7.40 -5.42 17.71
N CYS A 155 7.01 -6.55 17.12
CA CYS A 155 5.72 -6.71 16.46
C CYS A 155 4.62 -7.01 17.50
N LYS A 156 3.86 -5.98 17.92
CA LYS A 156 2.83 -6.10 18.97
C LYS A 156 1.51 -6.69 18.46
N THR A 157 1.58 -7.79 17.72
CA THR A 157 0.40 -8.46 17.15
C THR A 157 -0.35 -9.32 18.18
N ASN A 158 -1.68 -9.36 18.07
CA ASN A 158 -2.56 -10.26 18.84
C ASN A 158 -2.90 -11.56 18.09
N LEU A 159 -2.30 -11.77 16.92
CA LEU A 159 -2.53 -12.95 16.09
C LEU A 159 -2.17 -14.22 16.88
N GLN A 160 -3.06 -15.21 16.86
CA GLN A 160 -2.80 -16.49 17.51
C GLN A 160 -1.90 -17.37 16.64
N HIS A 161 -0.91 -18.00 17.27
CA HIS A 161 -0.02 -18.92 16.58
C HIS A 161 -0.76 -20.21 16.20
N SER A 162 -0.52 -20.68 14.98
CA SER A 162 -1.09 -21.92 14.43
C SER A 162 -0.10 -22.55 13.44
N PRO A 163 -0.28 -23.83 13.06
CA PRO A 163 0.54 -24.44 12.01
C PRO A 163 0.47 -23.69 10.67
N LYS A 164 -0.64 -23.00 10.38
CA LYS A 164 -0.83 -22.28 9.10
C LYS A 164 0.00 -21.00 9.00
N ASN A 165 0.26 -20.30 10.11
CA ASN A 165 1.04 -19.07 10.15
C ASN A 165 2.43 -19.25 10.79
N ALA A 166 2.90 -20.49 10.96
CA ALA A 166 4.22 -20.77 11.55
C ALA A 166 5.36 -20.06 10.77
N LEU A 167 5.29 -20.06 9.43
CA LEU A 167 6.25 -19.33 8.61
C LEU A 167 6.20 -17.81 8.86
N LEU A 168 5.00 -17.24 8.99
CA LEU A 168 4.83 -15.81 9.25
C LEU A 168 5.44 -15.44 10.61
N PHE A 169 5.23 -16.25 11.64
CA PHE A 169 5.84 -16.04 12.97
C PHE A 169 7.37 -16.18 12.95
N ALA A 170 7.92 -17.11 12.16
CA ALA A 170 9.36 -17.21 11.97
C ALA A 170 9.95 -15.93 11.33
N ILE A 171 9.24 -15.36 10.35
CA ILE A 171 9.63 -14.10 9.70
C ILE A 171 9.52 -12.92 10.67
N ILE A 172 8.45 -12.85 11.48
CA ILE A 172 8.32 -11.83 12.54
C ILE A 172 9.51 -11.90 13.50
N ARG A 173 9.85 -13.09 13.99
CA ARG A 173 11.00 -13.24 14.89
C ARG A 173 12.30 -12.80 14.23
N SER A 174 12.51 -13.17 12.97
CA SER A 174 13.69 -12.74 12.22
C SER A 174 13.75 -11.21 12.06
N ALA A 175 12.61 -10.55 11.86
CA ALA A 175 12.51 -9.11 11.76
C ALA A 175 12.85 -8.42 13.09
N GLU A 176 12.30 -8.90 14.20
CA GLU A 176 12.60 -8.39 15.55
C GLU A 176 14.08 -8.56 15.90
N ASN A 177 14.68 -9.72 15.60
CA ASN A 177 16.10 -9.95 15.83
C ASN A 177 16.96 -8.97 15.01
N TRP A 178 16.61 -8.75 13.74
CA TRP A 178 17.34 -7.78 12.91
C TRP A 178 17.26 -6.36 13.49
N LEU A 179 16.09 -5.93 13.97
CA LEU A 179 15.93 -4.63 14.62
C LEU A 179 16.73 -4.51 15.92
N ALA A 180 16.83 -5.59 16.71
CA ALA A 180 17.62 -5.60 17.93
C ALA A 180 19.14 -5.50 17.68
N GLU A 181 19.61 -5.98 16.52
CA GLU A 181 21.02 -5.99 16.15
C GLU A 181 21.45 -4.75 15.35
N ASN A 182 20.53 -3.88 14.93
CA ASN A 182 20.81 -2.75 14.05
C ASN A 182 20.21 -1.45 14.60
N GLU A 183 21.06 -0.43 14.80
CA GLU A 183 20.60 0.91 15.17
C GLU A 183 19.89 1.60 14.00
N LEU A 184 18.74 2.22 14.29
CA LEU A 184 17.95 2.98 13.32
C LEU A 184 18.18 4.49 13.49
N PRO A 185 18.60 5.21 12.44
CA PRO A 185 18.57 6.67 12.42
C PRO A 185 17.15 7.21 12.60
N GLU A 186 17.02 8.33 13.31
CA GLU A 186 15.74 8.95 13.69
C GLU A 186 14.85 9.30 12.48
N ASP A 187 15.46 9.70 11.35
CA ASP A 187 14.75 10.12 10.13
C ASP A 187 14.58 9.00 9.08
N LYS A 188 14.86 7.74 9.43
CA LYS A 188 14.91 6.65 8.44
C LYS A 188 13.52 6.17 8.01
N ILE A 189 12.53 6.31 8.88
CA ILE A 189 11.15 5.85 8.65
C ILE A 189 10.22 7.04 8.82
N LEU A 190 9.54 7.41 7.75
CA LEU A 190 8.68 8.58 7.69
C LEU A 190 7.23 8.18 7.48
N LYS A 191 6.30 8.93 8.08
CA LYS A 191 4.87 8.77 7.83
C LYS A 191 4.54 9.33 6.45
N TRP A 192 3.89 8.52 5.62
CA TRP A 192 3.28 9.00 4.38
C TRP A 192 2.02 9.81 4.73
N ASP A 193 1.95 11.07 4.30
CA ASP A 193 0.77 11.91 4.50
C ASP A 193 -0.28 11.60 3.42
N THR A 194 -1.14 10.63 3.70
CA THR A 194 -2.20 10.22 2.78
C THR A 194 -3.19 11.36 2.46
N GLU A 195 -3.37 12.34 3.36
CA GLU A 195 -4.30 13.45 3.14
C GLU A 195 -3.74 14.45 2.11
N LEU A 196 -2.45 14.73 2.19
CA LEU A 196 -1.74 15.64 1.30
C LEU A 196 -1.34 14.97 -0.02
N TRP A 197 -0.80 13.76 0.06
CA TRP A 197 -0.11 13.07 -1.03
C TRP A 197 -0.95 12.03 -1.77
N GLY A 198 -2.15 11.73 -1.25
CA GLY A 198 -3.01 10.66 -1.73
C GLY A 198 -2.55 9.29 -1.25
N GLU A 199 -3.13 8.22 -1.79
CA GLU A 199 -2.71 6.85 -1.44
C GLU A 199 -1.21 6.65 -1.70
N ILE A 200 -0.57 5.84 -0.87
CA ILE A 200 0.87 5.61 -0.97
C ILE A 200 1.22 4.88 -2.29
N PRO A 201 2.34 5.17 -2.96
CA PRO A 201 2.72 4.52 -4.21
C PRO A 201 2.77 2.99 -4.16
N ALA A 202 3.04 2.41 -2.98
CA ALA A 202 3.02 0.98 -2.75
C ALA A 202 1.61 0.38 -2.60
N ASP A 203 0.53 1.18 -2.58
CA ASP A 203 -0.83 0.71 -2.31
C ASP A 203 -1.31 -0.37 -3.31
N PHE A 204 -1.79 -1.50 -2.79
CA PHE A 204 -2.25 -2.62 -3.63
C PHE A 204 -3.53 -2.33 -4.44
N GLY A 205 -4.24 -1.24 -4.16
CA GLY A 205 -5.47 -0.85 -4.86
C GLY A 205 -6.67 -1.74 -4.59
N ARG A 206 -6.68 -2.43 -3.44
CA ARG A 206 -7.71 -3.42 -3.05
C ARG A 206 -8.59 -2.99 -1.87
N LYS A 207 -8.48 -1.73 -1.46
CA LYS A 207 -9.27 -1.11 -0.37
C LYS A 207 -10.61 -0.55 -0.88
#